data_AF-F9LUD2-F1
#
_entry.id   AF-F9LUD2-F1
#
_cell.length_a   1.000
_cell.length_b   1.000
_cell.length_c   1.000
_cell.angle_alpha   90.00
_cell.angle_beta   90.00
_cell.angle_gamma   90.00
#
_symmetry.space_group_name_H-M   'P 1'
#
loop_
_entity.id
_entity.type
_entity.pdbx_description
1 polymer ?
#
loop_
_entity_poly.entity_id
_entity_poly.type
_entity_poly.pdbx_seq_one_letter_code
_entity_poly.pdbx_strand_id
1 'polypeptide(L)' 'MSRLREKSLVTLKEDITSSFPFAKDLPMIFLGGITNMAGQGIFIGKSGKCYFGYHISHFRELGEDEV' A
#
# COMPACT_ATOMS: atom_id res chain seq x y z
N MET A 1 18.21 11.58 -13.91
CA MET A 1 17.47 11.41 -12.63
C MET A 1 16.04 11.91 -12.84
N SER A 2 15.19 11.05 -13.39
CA SER A 2 13.81 11.40 -13.75
C SER A 2 12.99 11.64 -12.50
N ARG A 3 12.33 12.80 -12.50
CA ARG A 3 11.34 13.32 -11.55
C ARG A 3 10.19 12.31 -11.38
N LEU A 4 10.40 11.25 -10.61
CA LEU A 4 9.34 10.38 -10.11
C LEU A 4 8.46 11.29 -9.24
N ARG A 5 7.31 11.64 -9.82
CA ARG A 5 6.40 12.66 -9.32
C ARG A 5 6.07 12.36 -7.87
N GLU A 6 6.26 13.33 -6.98
CA GLU A 6 5.79 13.38 -5.59
C GLU A 6 4.29 13.04 -5.41
N LYS A 7 3.54 12.87 -6.50
CA LYS A 7 2.11 12.57 -6.52
C LYS A 7 1.75 11.09 -6.35
N SER A 8 2.74 10.19 -6.29
CA SER A 8 2.50 8.76 -6.02
C SER A 8 2.76 8.35 -4.57
N LEU A 9 3.24 9.28 -3.74
CA LEU A 9 3.33 9.08 -2.30
C LEU A 9 1.93 9.34 -1.73
N VAL A 10 1.23 8.26 -1.40
CA VAL A 10 0.03 8.36 -0.55
C VAL A 10 0.52 8.89 0.79
N THR A 11 0.40 10.20 1.02
CA THR A 11 0.71 10.82 2.30
C THR A 11 -0.37 10.37 3.28
N LEU A 12 -0.10 9.29 4.01
CA LEU A 12 -0.98 8.76 5.04
C LEU A 12 -1.02 9.77 6.19
N LYS A 13 -2.23 10.10 6.63
CA LYS A 13 -2.54 11.11 7.64
C LYS A 13 -1.97 10.66 9.01
N GLU A 14 -0.82 11.24 9.36
CA GLU A 14 -0.12 11.41 10.67
C GLU A 14 -0.11 10.33 11.76
N ASP A 15 -0.91 9.26 11.71
CA ASP A 15 -0.94 8.21 12.73
C ASP A 15 -0.78 6.82 12.11
N ILE A 16 0.35 6.57 11.42
CA ILE A 16 0.78 5.19 11.19
C ILE A 16 1.22 4.67 12.56
N THR A 17 0.26 4.16 13.32
CA THR A 17 0.55 3.35 14.49
C THR A 17 1.48 2.22 14.06
N SER A 18 2.47 1.89 14.91
CA SER A 18 3.35 0.72 14.72
C SER A 18 2.61 -0.60 14.52
N SER A 19 1.28 -0.61 14.67
CA SER A 19 0.38 -1.74 14.47
C SER A 19 0.06 -2.07 13.02
N PHE A 20 0.37 -1.21 12.05
CA PHE A 20 0.10 -1.53 10.64
C PHE A 20 1.16 -2.47 10.07
N PRO A 21 0.78 -3.52 9.31
CA PRO A 21 1.72 -4.54 8.82
C PRO A 21 2.75 -3.98 7.84
N PHE A 22 2.45 -2.87 7.16
CA PHE A 22 3.33 -2.18 6.21
C PHE A 22 4.13 -1.04 6.84
N ALA A 23 3.99 -0.75 8.14
CA ALA A 23 4.63 0.42 8.77
C ALA A 23 6.17 0.42 8.62
N LYS A 24 6.79 -0.77 8.67
CA LYS A 24 8.23 -0.94 8.46
C LYS A 24 8.63 -0.98 6.98
N ASP A 25 7.65 -1.10 6.08
CA ASP A 25 7.82 -1.33 4.65
C ASP A 25 7.45 -0.11 3.77
N LEU A 26 7.29 1.05 4.39
CA LEU A 26 7.19 2.33 3.69
C LEU A 26 8.52 2.69 3.00
N PRO A 27 8.48 3.43 1.87
CA PRO A 27 7.28 3.91 1.18
C PRO A 27 6.57 2.78 0.41
N MET A 28 5.27 2.98 0.13
CA MET A 28 4.47 2.05 -0.67
C MET A 28 4.05 2.66 -2.01
N ILE A 29 3.93 1.82 -3.03
CA ILE A 29 3.42 2.16 -4.36
C ILE A 29 2.01 1.60 -4.49
N PHE A 30 1.05 2.43 -4.88
CA PHE A 30 -0.29 1.98 -5.22
C PHE A 30 -0.34 1.47 -6.66
N LEU A 31 -0.80 0.23 -6.86
CA LEU A 31 -0.90 -0.40 -8.18
C LEU A 31 -2.27 -0.22 -8.83
N GLY A 32 -3.34 -0.24 -8.04
CA GLY A 32 -4.70 -0.16 -8.58
C GLY A 32 -5.74 -0.68 -7.61
N GLY A 33 -7.00 -0.35 -7.91
CA GLY A 33 -8.15 -0.85 -7.18
C GLY A 33 -8.65 -2.18 -7.75
N ILE A 34 -9.30 -2.99 -6.91
CA ILE A 34 -9.92 -4.24 -7.35
C ILE A 34 -11.32 -3.94 -7.91
N THR A 35 -11.60 -4.39 -9.13
CA THR A 35 -12.90 -4.20 -9.77
C THR A 35 -14.01 -4.81 -8.91
N ASN A 36 -15.12 -4.09 -8.76
CA ASN A 36 -16.26 -4.45 -7.89
C ASN A 36 -15.98 -4.41 -6.37
N MET A 37 -14.81 -3.97 -5.93
CA MET A 37 -14.49 -3.74 -4.52
C MET A 37 -14.10 -2.28 -4.30
N ALA A 38 -15.11 -1.41 -4.29
CA ALA A 38 -14.92 0.03 -4.15
C ALA A 38 -14.07 0.34 -2.91
N GLY A 39 -13.00 1.10 -3.12
CA GLY A 39 -12.09 1.52 -2.07
C GLY A 39 -11.00 0.52 -1.69
N GLN A 40 -11.03 -0.72 -2.19
CA GLN A 40 -9.93 -1.65 -1.99
C GLN A 40 -8.83 -1.49 -3.03
N GLY A 41 -7.59 -1.65 -2.60
CA GLY A 41 -6.40 -1.41 -3.40
C GLY A 41 -5.29 -2.41 -3.13
N ILE A 42 -4.44 -2.59 -4.15
CA ILE A 42 -3.19 -3.35 -4.06
C ILE A 42 -2.02 -2.36 -3.97
N PHE A 43 -1.08 -2.67 -3.07
CA PHE A 43 0.06 -1.83 -2.75
C PHE A 43 1.33 -2.67 -2.68
N ILE A 44 2.46 -2.11 -3.09
CA ILE A 44 3.79 -2.75 -2.98
C ILE A 44 4.66 -1.92 -2.06
N GLY A 45 5.20 -2.53 -0.99
CA GLY A 45 6.17 -1.90 -0.11
C GLY A 45 7.60 -1.94 -0.67
N LYS A 46 8.54 -1.22 -0.05
CA LYS A 46 9.94 -1.15 -0.53
C LYS A 46 10.62 -2.52 -0.56
N SER A 47 10.17 -3.48 0.24
CA SER A 47 10.69 -4.85 0.27
C SER A 47 10.25 -5.70 -0.93
N GLY A 48 9.29 -5.22 -1.72
CA GLY A 48 8.63 -6.00 -2.77
C GLY A 48 7.41 -6.79 -2.27
N LYS A 49 7.11 -6.78 -0.96
CA LYS A 49 5.89 -7.38 -0.42
C LYS A 49 4.65 -6.69 -0.95
N CYS A 50 3.65 -7.50 -1.27
CA CYS A 50 2.34 -7.04 -1.71
C CYS A 50 1.37 -6.95 -0.52
N TYR A 51 0.60 -5.88 -0.49
CA TYR A 51 -0.38 -5.60 0.53
C TYR A 51 -1.73 -5.29 -0.12
N PHE A 52 -2.78 -5.73 0.55
CA PHE A 52 -4.15 -5.44 0.19
C PHE A 52 -4.81 -4.67 1.32
N GLY A 53 -5.55 -3.60 1.01
CA GLY A 53 -6.21 -2.76 2.02
C GLY A 53 -7.29 -1.88 1.45
N TYR A 54 -8.10 -1.28 2.33
CA TYR A 54 -9.19 -0.37 1.98
C TYR A 54 -8.75 1.08 2.16
N HIS A 55 -8.52 1.81 1.07
CA HIS A 55 -8.05 3.21 0.99
C HIS A 55 -6.77 3.49 1.79
N ILE A 56 -6.85 3.49 3.13
CA ILE A 56 -5.78 3.72 4.11
C ILE A 56 -5.97 2.90 5.39
N SER A 57 -6.84 1.88 5.40
CA SER A 57 -7.14 1.05 6.57
C SER A 57 -7.26 -0.44 6.22
N HIS A 58 -7.23 -1.30 7.24
CA HIS A 58 -7.40 -2.76 7.12
C HIS A 58 -6.43 -3.45 6.16
N PHE A 59 -5.14 -3.10 6.24
CA PHE A 59 -4.14 -3.74 5.43
C PHE A 59 -3.81 -5.15 5.92
N ARG A 60 -3.59 -6.05 4.95
CA ARG A 60 -3.05 -7.40 5.12
C ARG A 60 -1.95 -7.62 4.10
N GLU A 61 -0.88 -8.29 4.52
CA GLU A 61 0.15 -8.80 3.61
C GLU A 61 -0.42 -9.99 2.82
N LEU A 62 -0.20 -9.99 1.50
CA LEU A 62 -0.60 -11.09 0.61
C LEU A 62 0.47 -12.19 0.63
N GLY A 63 0.02 -13.45 0.69
CA GLY A 63 0.92 -14.60 0.54
C GLY A 63 1.33 -14.82 -0.92
N GLU A 64 2.35 -15.66 -1.15
CA GLU A 64 2.82 -15.98 -2.52
C GLU A 64 1.72 -16.58 -3.41
N ASP A 65 0.79 -17.35 -2.83
CA ASP A 65 -0.34 -17.94 -3.56
C ASP A 65 -1.42 -16.92 -3.97
N GLU A 66 -1.34 -15.68 -3.48
CA GLU A 66 -2.33 -14.61 -3.69
C GLU A 66 -1.84 -13.49 -4.62
N VAL A 67 -0.60 -13.59 -5.15
CA VAL A 67 0.06 -12.58 -6.00
C VAL A 67 0.07 -12.98 -7.48
#